data_AF-A0A268QVV2-F1
#
_entry.id   AF-A0A268QVV2-F1
#
_cell.length_a   1.000
_cell.length_b   1.000
_cell.length_c   1.000
_cell.angle_alpha   90.00
_cell.angle_beta   90.00
_cell.angle_gamma   90.00
#
_symmetry.space_group_name_H-M   'P 1'
#
loop_
_entity.id
_entity.type
_entity.pdbx_description
1 polymer ?
#
loop_
_entity_poly.entity_id
_entity_poly.type
_entity_poly.pdbx_seq_one_letter_code
_entity_poly.pdbx_strand_id
1 'polypeptide(L)' 'HNLAIVEDAAQAIGSKHNGKSVGELGTAATYSFFPTKNLGAYGDGGMIVTDNDDVAEKCRVIRVHGSKPKYYHHVLG' A
#
# COMPACT_ATOMS: atom_id res chain seq x y z
N HIS A 1 -17.82 10.27 -10.91
CA HIS A 1 -17.40 10.75 -9.58
C HIS A 1 -15.88 10.85 -9.40
N ASN A 2 -15.03 10.22 -10.24
CA ASN A 2 -13.56 10.32 -10.18
C ASN A 2 -12.96 10.16 -8.76
N LEU A 3 -13.46 9.14 -8.04
CA LEU A 3 -13.03 8.85 -6.67
C LEU A 3 -11.98 7.74 -6.70
N ALA A 4 -10.89 7.93 -5.96
CA ALA A 4 -9.95 6.86 -5.69
C ALA A 4 -10.54 5.92 -4.64
N ILE A 5 -10.37 4.62 -4.85
CA ILE A 5 -10.79 3.58 -3.90
C ILE A 5 -9.54 2.99 -3.27
N VAL A 6 -9.45 3.04 -1.94
CA VAL A 6 -8.37 2.41 -1.19
C VAL A 6 -8.96 1.24 -0.41
N GLU A 7 -8.44 0.04 -0.67
CA GLU A 7 -8.79 -1.13 0.12
C GLU A 7 -7.97 -1.16 1.41
N ASP A 8 -8.65 -1.28 2.55
CA ASP A 8 -8.00 -1.72 3.78
C ASP A 8 -8.02 -3.26 3.81
N ALA A 9 -6.91 -3.87 3.41
CA ALA A 9 -6.72 -5.31 3.35
C ALA A 9 -5.88 -5.84 4.54
N ALA A 10 -5.84 -5.10 5.66
CA ALA A 10 -5.00 -5.44 6.81
C ALA A 10 -5.16 -6.87 7.35
N GLN A 11 -6.31 -7.52 7.14
CA GLN A 11 -6.61 -8.90 7.56
C GLN A 11 -6.98 -9.84 6.41
N ALA A 12 -6.84 -9.42 5.16
CA ALA A 12 -7.41 -10.12 4.01
C ALA A 12 -6.35 -10.61 3.01
N ILE A 13 -5.06 -10.58 3.36
CA ILE A 13 -4.01 -11.12 2.50
C ILE A 13 -4.27 -12.59 2.16
N GLY A 14 -4.18 -12.93 0.87
CA GLY A 14 -4.50 -14.27 0.34
C GLY A 14 -5.99 -14.54 0.10
N SER A 15 -6.89 -13.64 0.49
CA SER A 15 -8.33 -13.76 0.21
C SER A 15 -8.65 -13.33 -1.23
N LYS A 16 -9.83 -13.75 -1.71
CA LYS A 16 -10.36 -13.37 -3.03
C LYS A 16 -11.78 -12.83 -2.93
N HIS A 17 -12.10 -11.84 -3.75
CA HIS A 17 -13.45 -11.35 -3.95
C HIS A 17 -13.82 -11.48 -5.44
N ASN A 18 -14.87 -12.25 -5.74
CA ASN A 18 -15.33 -12.51 -7.12
C ASN A 18 -14.19 -12.95 -8.07
N GLY A 19 -13.31 -13.82 -7.58
CA GLY A 19 -12.19 -14.37 -8.35
C GLY A 19 -10.94 -13.49 -8.41
N LYS A 20 -11.03 -12.20 -8.04
CA LYS A 20 -9.88 -11.30 -7.93
C LYS A 20 -9.24 -11.37 -6.55
N SER A 21 -7.93 -11.18 -6.47
CA SER A 21 -7.24 -11.10 -5.18
C SER A 21 -7.69 -9.83 -4.45
N VAL A 22 -7.90 -9.92 -3.14
CA VAL A 22 -7.97 -8.69 -2.33
C VAL A 22 -6.63 -7.96 -2.49
N GLY A 23 -6.67 -6.65 -2.69
CA GLY A 23 -5.50 -5.85 -3.08
C GLY A 23 -5.48 -5.41 -4.56
N GLU A 24 -6.40 -5.92 -5.36
CA GLU A 24 -6.55 -5.63 -6.81
C GLU A 24 -7.94 -5.04 -7.16
N LEU A 25 -8.74 -4.68 -6.16
CA LEU A 25 -10.14 -4.28 -6.32
C LEU A 25 -10.31 -2.76 -6.44
N GLY A 26 -9.34 -1.97 -5.97
CA GLY A 26 -9.34 -0.51 -5.98
C GLY A 26 -8.17 0.14 -6.72
N THR A 27 -7.95 1.42 -6.44
CA THR A 27 -6.79 2.20 -6.92
C THR A 27 -5.50 1.78 -6.20
N ALA A 28 -5.61 1.45 -4.91
CA ALA A 28 -4.51 0.94 -4.10
C ALA A 28 -5.08 0.13 -2.93
N ALA A 29 -4.22 -0.67 -2.30
CA ALA A 29 -4.58 -1.41 -1.10
C ALA A 29 -3.47 -1.39 -0.07
N THR A 30 -3.84 -1.54 1.20
CA THR A 30 -2.91 -1.63 2.33
C THR A 30 -2.98 -3.00 2.99
N TYR A 31 -1.81 -3.51 3.37
CA TYR A 31 -1.67 -4.72 4.19
C TYR A 31 -1.02 -4.37 5.53
N SER A 32 -1.38 -5.13 6.56
CA SER A 32 -0.73 -5.13 7.85
C SER A 32 -0.06 -6.47 8.06
N PHE A 33 1.18 -6.42 8.53
CA PHE A 33 1.93 -7.58 8.97
C PHE A 33 2.13 -7.55 10.49
N PHE A 34 1.19 -6.94 11.24
CA PHE A 34 1.21 -7.04 12.69
C PHE A 34 1.20 -8.52 13.12
N PRO A 35 1.87 -8.92 14.22
CA PRO A 35 2.14 -10.34 14.50
C PRO A 35 0.91 -11.26 14.55
N THR A 36 -0.28 -10.73 14.82
CA THR A 36 -1.53 -11.49 14.91
C THR A 36 -2.36 -11.51 13.62
N LYS A 37 -1.87 -10.93 12.52
CA LYS A 37 -2.53 -10.99 11.21
C LYS A 37 -2.30 -12.35 10.53
N ASN A 38 -3.07 -12.66 9.49
CA ASN A 38 -2.99 -13.93 8.75
C ASN A 38 -1.57 -14.21 8.21
N LEU A 39 -0.86 -13.16 7.80
CA LEU A 39 0.57 -13.19 7.53
C LEU A 39 1.24 -12.15 8.42
N GLY A 40 1.74 -12.56 9.59
CA GLY A 40 2.42 -11.68 10.54
C GLY A 40 3.93 -11.62 10.32
N ALA A 41 4.53 -10.46 10.58
CA ALA A 41 5.97 -10.30 10.76
C ALA A 41 6.37 -10.50 12.23
N TYR A 42 7.68 -10.59 12.50
CA TYR A 42 8.22 -10.52 13.86
C TYR A 42 8.44 -9.07 14.30
N GLY A 43 7.34 -8.31 14.33
CA GLY A 43 7.31 -6.88 14.65
C GLY A 43 6.19 -6.17 13.89
N ASP A 44 6.25 -4.83 13.88
CA ASP A 44 5.34 -4.02 13.10
C ASP A 44 5.78 -3.92 11.64
N GLY A 45 4.82 -4.02 10.73
CA GLY A 45 5.07 -3.93 9.30
C GLY A 45 3.80 -3.74 8.50
N GLY A 46 3.95 -3.22 7.29
CA GLY A 46 2.85 -3.02 6.35
C GLY A 46 3.35 -2.84 4.93
N MET A 47 2.42 -2.91 3.99
CA MET A 47 2.70 -2.80 2.56
C MET A 47 1.58 -2.05 1.87
N ILE A 48 1.93 -1.26 0.86
CA ILE A 48 0.99 -0.66 -0.09
C ILE A 48 1.19 -1.37 -1.42
N VAL A 49 0.10 -1.76 -2.07
CA VAL A 49 0.10 -2.29 -3.44
C VAL A 49 -0.81 -1.44 -4.33
N THR A 50 -0.44 -1.31 -5.59
CA THR A 50 -1.19 -0.58 -6.63
C THR A 50 -0.65 -1.01 -8.00
N ASP A 51 -1.50 -0.97 -9.02
CA ASP A 51 -1.13 -1.12 -10.44
C ASP A 51 -0.84 0.22 -11.12
N ASN A 52 -1.01 1.34 -10.39
CA ASN A 52 -0.79 2.68 -10.91
C ASN A 52 0.64 3.14 -10.59
N ASP A 53 1.46 3.32 -11.64
CA ASP A 53 2.86 3.73 -11.53
C ASP A 53 3.05 5.07 -10.81
N ASP A 54 2.16 6.04 -11.03
CA ASP A 54 2.24 7.36 -10.40
C ASP A 54 1.94 7.28 -8.89
N VAL A 55 0.96 6.47 -8.49
CA VAL A 55 0.64 6.22 -7.07
C VAL A 55 1.81 5.47 -6.42
N ALA A 56 2.31 4.43 -7.07
CA ALA A 56 3.44 3.65 -6.57
C ALA A 56 4.67 4.54 -6.35
N GLU A 57 4.93 5.47 -7.27
CA GLU A 57 6.04 6.40 -7.19
C GLU A 57 5.88 7.38 -6.03
N LYS A 58 4.72 8.01 -5.90
CA LYS A 58 4.42 8.91 -4.77
C LYS A 58 4.57 8.19 -3.42
N CYS A 59 4.03 6.98 -3.30
CA CYS A 59 4.17 6.18 -2.08
C CYS A 59 5.64 5.88 -1.75
N ARG A 60 6.46 5.52 -2.75
CA ARG A 60 7.90 5.29 -2.56
C ARG A 60 8.63 6.52 -2.03
N VAL A 61 8.34 7.69 -2.61
CA VAL A 61 8.96 8.97 -2.23
C VAL A 61 8.54 9.37 -0.81
N ILE A 62 7.24 9.34 -0.49
CA ILE A 62 6.71 9.73 0.82
C ILE A 62 7.24 8.82 1.93
N ARG A 63 7.30 7.50 1.69
CA ARG A 63 7.85 6.52 2.65
C ARG A 63 9.29 6.84 3.09
N VAL A 64 10.04 7.56 2.24
CA VAL A 64 11.41 8.00 2.52
C VAL A 64 11.46 9.51 2.73
N HIS A 65 10.50 10.04 3.50
CA HIS A 65 10.41 11.45 3.90
C HIS A 65 10.40 12.42 2.71
N GLY A 66 9.75 12.06 1.61
CA GLY A 66 9.63 12.92 0.42
C GLY A 66 10.90 13.05 -0.42
N SER A 67 11.94 12.25 -0.16
CA SER A 67 13.25 12.41 -0.81
C SER A 67 13.41 11.55 -2.07
N LYS A 68 13.60 12.21 -3.23
CA LYS A 68 14.12 11.60 -4.47
C LYS A 68 14.67 12.70 -5.42
N PRO A 69 15.98 12.71 -5.78
CA PRO A 69 17.06 11.87 -5.27
C PRO A 69 17.39 12.17 -3.79
N LYS A 70 18.24 11.34 -3.17
CA LYS A 70 18.68 11.48 -1.77
C LYS A 70 19.10 12.94 -1.52
N TYR A 71 18.52 13.59 -0.50
CA TYR A 71 18.70 15.01 -0.13
C TYR A 71 17.95 16.07 -0.95
N TYR A 72 17.02 15.68 -1.83
CA TYR A 72 16.08 16.60 -2.49
C TYR A 72 14.63 16.26 -2.14
N HIS A 73 13.99 17.09 -1.31
CA HIS A 73 12.60 16.96 -0.88
C HIS A 73 11.71 17.82 -1.80
N HIS A 74 11.19 17.23 -2.88
CA HIS A 74 10.29 17.94 -3.81
C HIS A 74 8.81 17.64 -3.55
N VAL A 75 8.51 16.75 -2.60
CA VAL A 75 7.16 16.39 -2.19
C VAL A 75 7.03 16.63 -0.68
N LEU A 76 6.05 17.43 -0.29
CA LEU A 76 5.61 17.53 1.11
C LEU A 76 4.85 16.26 1.47
N GLY A 77 5.31 15.54 2.49
CA GLY A 77 4.74 14.28 2.95
C GLY A 77 5.07 14.02 4.41
#